data_AF-A0A1U8KWX2-F1
#
_entry.id   AF-A0A1U8KWX2-F1
#
_cell.length_a   1.000
_cell.length_b   1.000
_cell.length_c   1.000
_cell.angle_alpha   90.00
_cell.angle_beta   90.00
_cell.angle_gamma   90.00
#
_symmetry.space_group_name_H-M   'P 1'
#
loop_
_entity.id
_entity.type
_entity.pdbx_description
1 polymer ?
#
loop_
_entity_poly.entity_id
_entity_poly.type
_entity_poly.pdbx_seq_one_letter_code
_entity_poly.pdbx_strand_id
1 'polypeptide(L)'
;MDLKFTSRFWKSLQETLGSKLNLSTAYHPQTDGGYGTLEELLEVIAWAQLGIHDKPVGLLNVDGYYNSLLSFIDKAVEEGFISPSAREIIVSAPTAKKLVKKLEEYVPCHESVASNLSWEMEQFGYSKTYDLSK
;
A
#
# COMPACT_ATOMS: atom_id res chain seq x y z
N MET A 1 22.47 14.75 -9.35
CA MET A 1 22.12 13.47 -8.70
C MET A 1 23.28 12.49 -8.90
N ASP A 2 23.76 11.81 -7.86
CA ASP A 2 24.85 10.81 -8.00
C ASP A 2 24.27 9.48 -8.49
N LEU A 3 24.46 9.18 -9.77
CA LEU A 3 24.06 7.90 -10.38
C LEU A 3 24.67 6.68 -9.67
N LYS A 4 25.82 6.84 -8.98
CA LYS A 4 26.43 5.76 -8.21
C LYS A 4 25.67 5.49 -6.91
N PHE A 5 25.04 6.50 -6.31
CA PHE A 5 24.20 6.31 -5.13
C PHE A 5 22.94 5.51 -5.48
N THR A 6 22.24 5.89 -6.54
CA THR A 6 21.03 5.21 -7.04
C THR A 6 21.30 3.74 -7.35
N SER A 7 22.42 3.47 -8.03
CA SER A 7 22.86 2.11 -8.33
C SER A 7 23.20 1.31 -7.08
N ARG A 8 23.90 1.90 -6.10
CA ARG A 8 24.21 1.24 -4.82
C ARG A 8 22.96 0.96 -4.00
N PHE A 9 21.98 1.87 -4.00
CA PHE A 9 20.71 1.67 -3.31
C PHE A 9 19.94 0.49 -3.89
N TRP A 10 19.66 0.50 -5.20
CA TRP A 10 18.90 -0.59 -5.84
C TRP A 10 19.66 -1.91 -5.81
N LYS A 11 20.98 -1.88 -5.95
CA LYS A 11 21.81 -3.09 -5.82
C LYS A 11 21.81 -3.62 -4.40
N SER A 12 21.98 -2.76 -3.39
CA SER A 12 21.92 -3.17 -1.98
C SER A 12 20.54 -3.68 -1.60
N LEU A 13 19.48 -3.02 -2.07
CA LEU A 13 18.11 -3.46 -1.90
C LEU A 13 17.92 -4.82 -2.57
N GLN A 14 18.30 -4.99 -3.83
CA GLN A 14 18.18 -6.26 -4.57
C GLN A 14 19.01 -7.39 -3.94
N GLU A 15 20.24 -7.11 -3.49
CA GLU A 15 21.10 -8.04 -2.74
C GLU A 15 20.47 -8.45 -1.40
N THR A 16 19.83 -7.49 -0.70
CA THR A 16 19.14 -7.75 0.58
C THR A 16 17.82 -8.49 0.35
N LEU A 17 17.11 -8.19 -0.74
CA LEU A 17 15.79 -8.74 -1.05
C LEU A 17 15.87 -10.17 -1.60
N GLY A 18 16.93 -10.50 -2.34
CA GLY A 18 17.03 -11.77 -3.07
C GLY A 18 15.75 -12.04 -3.89
N SER A 19 15.35 -13.30 -4.00
CA SER A 19 14.08 -13.73 -4.62
C SER A 19 13.04 -14.20 -3.61
N LYS A 20 13.16 -13.83 -2.33
CA LYS A 20 12.40 -14.45 -1.23
C LYS A 20 11.28 -13.61 -0.64
N LEU A 21 11.20 -12.33 -0.97
CA LEU A 21 10.28 -11.40 -0.30
C LEU A 21 8.98 -11.19 -1.05
N ASN A 22 7.86 -11.40 -0.35
CA ASN A 22 6.51 -11.20 -0.87
C ASN A 22 6.04 -9.76 -0.60
N LEU A 23 6.67 -8.78 -1.23
CA LEU A 23 6.31 -7.35 -1.13
C LEU A 23 5.51 -6.91 -2.35
N SER A 24 4.67 -5.88 -2.21
CA SER A 24 4.12 -5.21 -3.40
C SER A 24 5.14 -4.28 -4.01
N THR A 25 5.77 -3.40 -3.21
CA THR A 25 6.79 -2.48 -3.71
C THR A 25 7.55 -1.79 -2.56
N ALA A 26 8.69 -1.13 -2.87
CA ALA A 26 9.45 -0.33 -1.91
C ALA A 26 9.85 1.03 -2.50
N TYR A 27 9.70 2.10 -1.72
CA TYR A 27 9.97 3.49 -2.15
C TYR A 27 11.10 4.14 -1.34
N HIS A 28 11.95 4.92 -2.01
CA HIS A 28 13.08 5.64 -1.43
C HIS A 28 13.12 7.13 -1.86
N PRO A 29 13.32 8.07 -0.92
CA PRO A 29 13.16 9.51 -1.15
C PRO A 29 13.89 10.14 -2.34
N GLN A 30 15.07 9.61 -2.70
CA GLN A 30 15.92 10.18 -3.74
C GLN A 30 15.65 9.61 -5.14
N THR A 31 15.07 8.42 -5.23
CA THR A 31 14.72 7.72 -6.48
C THR A 31 13.27 7.95 -6.85
N ASP A 32 12.45 8.05 -5.82
CA ASP A 32 11.00 7.97 -5.85
C ASP A 32 10.39 9.30 -5.35
N GLY A 33 11.14 10.38 -5.53
CA GLY A 33 10.80 11.72 -5.06
C GLY A 33 10.04 12.53 -6.11
N GLY A 34 8.76 12.80 -5.86
CA GLY A 34 7.90 13.62 -6.72
C GLY A 34 6.42 13.31 -6.57
N TYR A 35 5.55 14.07 -7.25
CA TYR A 35 4.10 13.87 -7.18
C TYR A 35 3.64 12.54 -7.81
N GLY A 36 4.24 12.13 -8.94
CA GLY A 36 3.88 10.86 -9.59
C GLY A 36 4.14 9.66 -8.70
N THR A 37 5.30 9.62 -8.03
CA THR A 37 5.62 8.50 -7.15
C THR A 37 4.79 8.48 -5.87
N LEU A 38 4.39 9.66 -5.37
CA LEU A 38 3.46 9.73 -4.24
C LEU A 38 2.06 9.20 -4.64
N GLU A 39 1.62 9.48 -5.86
CA GLU A 39 0.35 8.97 -6.39
C GLU A 39 0.39 7.45 -6.57
N GLU A 40 1.45 6.90 -7.20
CA GLU A 40 1.67 5.45 -7.31
C GLU A 40 1.71 4.76 -5.94
N LEU A 41 2.40 5.38 -4.96
CA LEU A 41 2.45 4.87 -3.58
C LEU A 41 1.05 4.76 -2.97
N LEU A 42 0.25 5.80 -3.09
CA LEU A 42 -1.11 5.83 -2.55
C LEU A 42 -2.03 4.83 -3.27
N GLU A 43 -1.86 4.63 -4.58
CA GLU A 43 -2.61 3.64 -5.35
C GLU A 43 -2.35 2.20 -4.84
N VAL A 44 -1.07 1.83 -4.67
CA VAL A 44 -0.71 0.48 -4.17
C VAL A 44 -1.21 0.27 -2.74
N ILE A 45 -1.18 1.29 -1.89
CA ILE A 45 -1.79 1.23 -0.54
C ILE A 45 -3.30 1.01 -0.63
N ALA A 46 -3.99 1.70 -1.54
CA ALA A 46 -5.42 1.55 -1.73
C ALA A 46 -5.79 0.15 -2.23
N TRP A 47 -5.02 -0.43 -3.15
CA TRP A 47 -5.23 -1.81 -3.60
C TRP A 47 -5.06 -2.84 -2.49
N ALA A 48 -4.07 -2.65 -1.62
CA ALA A 48 -3.93 -3.47 -0.42
C ALA A 48 -5.17 -3.34 0.48
N GLN A 49 -5.61 -2.12 0.77
CA GLN A 49 -6.78 -1.87 1.60
C GLN A 49 -8.08 -2.48 1.03
N LEU A 50 -8.21 -2.51 -0.30
CA LEU A 50 -9.34 -3.15 -0.99
C LEU A 50 -9.24 -4.69 -1.03
N GLY A 51 -8.14 -5.29 -0.57
CA GLY A 51 -7.91 -6.73 -0.61
C GLY A 51 -7.54 -7.26 -1.99
N ILE A 52 -7.08 -6.40 -2.91
CA ILE A 52 -6.60 -6.83 -4.23
C ILE A 52 -5.26 -7.58 -4.10
N HIS A 53 -4.49 -7.29 -3.06
CA HIS A 53 -3.32 -8.05 -2.66
C HIS A 53 -3.05 -7.95 -1.16
N ASP A 54 -2.42 -8.97 -0.58
CA ASP A 54 -2.11 -9.01 0.86
C ASP A 54 -0.68 -8.56 1.21
N LYS A 55 0.07 -8.03 0.24
CA LYS A 55 1.49 -7.70 0.46
C LYS A 55 1.67 -6.31 1.10
N PRO A 56 2.67 -6.14 1.97
CA PRO A 56 2.97 -4.84 2.57
C PRO A 56 3.62 -3.88 1.56
N VAL A 57 3.52 -2.59 1.86
CA VAL A 57 4.16 -1.49 1.13
C VAL A 57 5.32 -0.94 1.96
N GLY A 58 6.53 -1.01 1.41
CA GLY A 58 7.75 -0.62 2.12
C GLY A 58 8.13 0.85 1.88
N LEU A 59 8.35 1.61 2.96
CA LEU A 59 8.91 2.96 2.91
C LEU A 59 10.30 3.01 3.54
N LEU A 60 11.32 3.30 2.75
CA LEU A 60 12.66 3.53 3.27
C LEU A 60 12.79 4.99 3.75
N ASN A 61 12.51 5.20 5.02
CA ASN A 61 12.42 6.51 5.66
C ASN A 61 13.81 7.06 6.06
N VAL A 62 14.65 7.36 5.08
CA VAL A 62 15.99 7.95 5.29
C VAL A 62 15.84 9.36 5.87
N ASP A 63 16.56 9.65 6.95
CA ASP A 63 16.60 10.95 7.64
C ASP A 63 15.21 11.53 7.98
N GLY A 64 14.19 10.68 8.11
CA GLY A 64 12.83 11.10 8.43
C GLY A 64 12.06 11.74 7.27
N TYR A 65 12.48 11.57 6.02
CA TYR A 65 11.81 12.15 4.84
C TYR A 65 10.29 11.89 4.80
N TYR A 66 9.85 10.67 5.14
CA TYR A 66 8.44 10.28 5.14
C TYR A 66 7.72 10.59 6.46
N ASN A 67 8.35 11.24 7.44
CA ASN A 67 7.71 11.49 8.75
C ASN A 67 6.41 12.27 8.60
N SER A 68 6.39 13.34 7.80
CA SER A 68 5.17 14.14 7.60
C SER A 68 4.04 13.33 6.96
N LEU A 69 4.36 12.44 6.00
CA LEU A 69 3.38 11.56 5.38
C LEU A 69 2.85 10.53 6.38
N LEU A 70 3.74 9.89 7.14
CA LEU A 70 3.36 8.92 8.17
C LEU A 70 2.49 9.57 9.25
N SER A 71 2.85 10.77 9.72
CA SER A 71 2.04 11.53 10.69
C SER A 71 0.67 11.92 10.13
N PHE A 72 0.58 12.27 8.86
CA PHE A 72 -0.71 12.54 8.21
C PHE A 72 -1.60 11.29 8.20
N ILE A 73 -1.04 10.13 7.87
CA ILE A 73 -1.76 8.86 7.87
C ILE A 73 -2.16 8.47 9.29
N ASP A 74 -1.27 8.62 10.28
CA ASP A 74 -1.56 8.37 11.69
C ASP A 74 -2.73 9.26 12.18
N LYS A 75 -2.78 10.52 11.74
CA LYS A 75 -3.91 11.41 12.02
C LYS A 75 -5.20 10.94 11.36
N ALA A 76 -5.14 10.48 10.12
CA ALA A 76 -6.31 9.91 9.44
C ALA A 76 -6.84 8.65 10.14
N VAL A 77 -5.97 7.87 10.79
CA VAL A 77 -6.38 6.75 11.67
C VAL A 77 -7.05 7.25 12.93
N GLU A 78 -6.49 8.26 13.60
CA GLU A 78 -7.07 8.86 14.81
C GLU A 78 -8.48 9.42 14.55
N GLU A 79 -8.68 10.06 13.41
CA GLU A 79 -9.97 10.62 12.98
C GLU A 79 -10.94 9.55 12.41
N GLY A 80 -10.51 8.28 12.30
CA GLY A 80 -11.35 7.18 11.84
C GLY A 80 -11.55 7.07 10.32
N PHE A 81 -10.81 7.83 9.52
CA PHE A 81 -10.83 7.71 8.06
C PHE A 81 -10.09 6.46 7.55
N ILE A 82 -9.10 5.99 8.30
CA ILE A 82 -8.31 4.78 8.00
C ILE A 82 -8.44 3.84 9.20
N SER A 83 -8.73 2.56 8.96
CA SER A 83 -8.78 1.59 10.06
C SER A 83 -7.37 1.32 10.62
N PRO A 84 -7.23 1.02 11.93
CA PRO A 84 -5.94 0.66 12.51
C PRO A 84 -5.25 -0.50 11.77
N SER A 85 -6.02 -1.46 11.24
CA SER A 85 -5.44 -2.56 10.46
C SER A 85 -4.95 -2.12 9.07
N ALA A 86 -5.66 -1.21 8.38
CA ALA A 86 -5.19 -0.66 7.10
C ALA A 86 -3.90 0.15 7.27
N ARG A 87 -3.67 0.76 8.44
CA ARG A 87 -2.42 1.45 8.75
C ARG A 87 -1.19 0.52 8.71
N GLU A 88 -1.38 -0.76 9.04
CA GLU A 88 -0.31 -1.76 9.07
C GLU A 88 0.17 -2.17 7.68
N ILE A 89 -0.57 -1.85 6.61
CA ILE A 89 -0.13 -2.04 5.21
C ILE A 89 1.21 -1.35 4.97
N ILE A 90 1.43 -0.18 5.59
CA ILE A 90 2.63 0.63 5.40
C ILE A 90 3.68 0.25 6.44
N VAL A 91 4.77 -0.36 5.96
CA VAL A 91 5.93 -0.72 6.77
C VAL A 91 7.06 0.25 6.48
N SER A 92 7.53 0.98 7.50
CA SER A 92 8.64 1.92 7.35
C SER A 92 9.84 1.56 8.21
N ALA A 93 11.04 1.86 7.71
CA ALA A 93 12.29 1.76 8.45
C ALA A 93 13.35 2.72 7.89
N PRO A 94 14.34 3.15 8.70
CA PRO A 94 15.35 4.11 8.25
C PRO A 94 16.49 3.50 7.42
N THR A 95 16.56 2.18 7.31
CA THR A 95 17.63 1.48 6.58
C THR A 95 17.05 0.28 5.83
N ALA A 96 17.58 -0.03 4.64
CA ALA A 96 17.13 -1.16 3.82
C ALA A 96 17.10 -2.48 4.60
N LYS A 97 18.17 -2.80 5.34
CA LYS A 97 18.25 -4.02 6.17
C LYS A 97 17.11 -4.16 7.19
N LYS A 98 16.78 -3.06 7.89
CA LYS A 98 15.66 -3.05 8.85
C LYS A 98 14.32 -3.14 8.14
N LEU A 99 14.18 -2.49 6.98
CA LEU A 99 12.97 -2.51 6.19
C LEU A 99 12.67 -3.95 5.74
N VAL A 100 13.66 -4.61 5.15
CA VAL A 100 13.56 -6.01 4.72
C VAL A 100 13.15 -6.92 5.86
N LYS A 101 13.82 -6.84 7.01
CA LYS A 101 13.45 -7.66 8.18
C LYS A 101 11.98 -7.48 8.58
N LYS A 102 11.50 -6.23 8.66
CA LYS A 102 10.10 -5.96 9.01
C LYS A 102 9.12 -6.50 7.97
N LEU A 103 9.51 -6.47 6.69
CA LEU A 103 8.68 -6.99 5.61
C LEU A 103 8.64 -8.53 5.60
N GLU A 104 9.72 -9.21 5.98
CA GLU A 104 9.75 -10.68 6.17
C GLU A 104 8.84 -11.12 7.33
N GLU A 105 8.76 -10.30 8.38
CA GLU A 105 7.95 -10.54 9.56
C GLU A 105 6.48 -10.11 9.39
N TYR A 106 6.12 -9.54 8.23
CA TYR A 106 4.78 -9.04 7.98
C TYR A 106 3.76 -10.17 7.89
N VAL A 107 2.70 -10.05 8.68
CA VAL A 107 1.51 -10.88 8.59
C VAL A 107 0.35 -9.97 8.18
N PRO A 108 -0.40 -10.28 7.11
CA PRO A 108 -1.55 -9.51 6.71
C PRO A 108 -2.60 -9.51 7.83
N CYS A 109 -2.87 -8.33 8.40
CA CYS A 109 -3.85 -8.14 9.48
C CYS A 109 -5.03 -7.25 9.07
N HIS A 110 -5.07 -6.77 7.82
CA HIS A 110 -6.14 -5.90 7.33
C HIS A 110 -7.33 -6.72 6.83
N GLU A 111 -8.50 -6.46 7.39
CA GLU A 111 -9.76 -6.99 6.89
C GLU A 111 -10.13 -6.22 5.61
N SER A 112 -10.43 -6.92 4.51
CA SER A 112 -10.71 -6.23 3.25
C SER A 112 -11.95 -5.36 3.39
N VAL A 113 -11.90 -4.13 2.88
CA VAL A 113 -13.09 -3.26 2.86
C VAL A 113 -14.18 -3.88 1.98
N ALA A 114 -13.78 -4.63 0.94
CA ALA A 114 -14.70 -5.33 0.04
C ALA A 114 -15.56 -6.40 0.75
N SER A 115 -15.00 -7.09 1.76
CA SER A 115 -15.78 -8.07 2.54
C SER A 115 -16.87 -7.43 3.41
N ASN A 116 -16.74 -6.15 3.75
CA ASN A 116 -17.74 -5.39 4.52
C ASN A 116 -18.73 -4.62 3.63
N LEU A 117 -18.49 -4.58 2.31
CA LEU A 117 -19.39 -4.02 1.31
C LEU A 117 -20.12 -5.16 0.58
N SER A 118 -20.96 -5.90 1.30
CA SER A 118 -22.07 -6.57 0.63
C SER A 118 -23.00 -5.46 0.13
N TRP A 119 -22.92 -5.15 -1.16
CA TRP A 119 -23.99 -4.42 -1.80
C TRP A 119 -25.23 -5.31 -1.67
N GLU A 120 -26.07 -5.05 -0.66
CA GLU A 120 -27.47 -5.44 -0.75
C GLU A 120 -27.99 -4.68 -1.96
N MET A 121 -27.97 -5.34 -3.12
CA MET A 121 -28.79 -4.94 -4.24
C MET A 121 -30.21 -5.03 -3.71
N GLU A 122 -30.73 -3.93 -3.19
CA GLU A 122 -32.16 -3.74 -3.02
C GLU A 122 -32.77 -4.13 -4.37
N GLN A 123 -33.48 -5.26 -4.35
CA GLN A 123 -34.22 -5.81 -5.48
C GLN A 123 -35.34 -4.83 -5.81
N PHE A 124 -35.01 -3.71 -6.44
CA PHE A 124 -35.99 -2.82 -7.05
C PHE A 124 -36.57 -3.57 -8.24
N GLY A 125 -37.72 -4.19 -7.97
CA GLY A 125 -38.49 -4.96 -8.94
C GLY A 125 -38.80 -4.10 -10.15
N TYR A 126 -38.12 -4.39 -11.27
CA TYR A 126 -38.64 -4.03 -12.57
C TYR A 126 -39.49 -5.19 -13.07
N SER A 127 -40.82 -5.03 -12.97
CA SER A 127 -41.76 -6.00 -13.50
C SER A 127 -41.53 -6.17 -15.00
N LYS A 128 -41.33 -7.42 -15.41
CA LYS A 128 -41.18 -7.84 -16.79
C LYS A 128 -42.55 -7.87 -17.47
N THR A 129 -42.87 -6.89 -18.31
CA THR A 129 -43.91 -7.05 -19.35
C THR A 129 -43.56 -6.24 -20.59
N TYR A 130 -42.96 -6.89 -21.58
CA TYR A 130 -43.22 -6.55 -22.98
C TYR A 130 -43.73 -7.82 -23.64
N ASP A 131 -45.04 -7.83 -23.80
CA ASP A 131 -45.78 -8.79 -24.62
C ASP A 131 -45.54 -8.41 -26.08
N LEU A 132 -44.93 -9.30 -26.85
CA LEU A 132 -44.82 -9.19 -28.30
C LEU A 132 -45.60 -10.34 -28.91
N SER A 133 -46.90 -10.11 -29.11
CA SER A 133 -47.73 -10.93 -29.98
C SER A 133 -48.26 -10.09 -31.15
N LYS A 134 -47.79 -10.49 -32.34
CA LYS A 134 -48.28 -10.21 -33.72
C LYS A 134 -47.94 -8.87 -34.37
#